data_AF-A0A950MQG2-F1
#
_entry.id   AF-A0A950MQG2-F1
#
_cell.length_a   1.000
_cell.length_b   1.000
_cell.length_c   1.000
_cell.angle_alpha   90.00
_cell.angle_beta   90.00
_cell.angle_gamma   90.00
#
_symmetry.space_group_name_H-M   'P 1'
#
loop_
_entity.id
_entity.type
_entity.pdbx_description
1 polymer ?
#
loop_
_entity_poly.entity_id
_entity_poly.type
_entity_poly.pdbx_seq_one_letter_code
_entity_poly.pdbx_strand_id
1 'polypeptide(L)'
;MNAFFIVCAIAALATVPTAQLQAVIAAAASTLFESIPFILAAAFARRLVPRFGDMLSALTSCGCAHGPGARSLAVAALTTLTFGPLVAIARFTAAFISARALRGRICNADNSVLGEATQLLPCALAAGIVGIIFGSALHPHVGAPAGVVIGLAMGFFAPCTLGAVALAATLRHFSMPAAIAMLAVSGVCDLRSFRRPSPRRQKHDAFAYVVGAVACGSLALAHGGTLVNPRFTTALWLSSAAFCFLTWRFRCERNTAARWAPLTMVAGMLLSHTAPSYIVSETTLSGAAAGDTIDFHGVLARRGAQASLVRYAITCCRADAQPVVVRLEHPL
;
A
#
# COMPACT_ATOMS: atom_id res chain seq x y z
N MET A 1 12.37 -15.79 6.92
CA MET A 1 11.33 -15.22 6.03
C MET A 1 11.63 -13.78 5.61
N ASN A 2 11.68 -12.77 6.49
CA ASN A 2 11.96 -11.39 6.05
C ASN A 2 13.31 -11.27 5.32
N ALA A 3 14.36 -11.95 5.78
CA ALA A 3 15.66 -11.95 5.10
C ALA A 3 15.59 -12.55 3.68
N PHE A 4 14.84 -13.65 3.48
CA PHE A 4 14.68 -14.27 2.16
C PHE A 4 13.94 -13.33 1.19
N PHE A 5 12.81 -12.75 1.61
CA PHE A 5 12.08 -11.78 0.79
C PHE A 5 12.90 -10.53 0.50
N ILE A 6 13.68 -10.05 1.47
CA ILE A 6 14.57 -8.89 1.27
C ILE A 6 15.70 -9.25 0.29
N VAL A 7 16.32 -10.42 0.42
CA VAL A 7 17.39 -10.86 -0.50
C VAL A 7 16.85 -11.08 -1.91
N CYS A 8 15.70 -11.73 -2.06
CA CYS A 8 15.04 -11.91 -3.36
C CYS A 8 14.60 -10.56 -3.96
N ALA A 9 14.09 -9.64 -3.14
CA ALA A 9 13.74 -8.29 -3.59
C ALA A 9 15.00 -7.54 -4.04
N ILE A 10 16.09 -7.55 -3.27
CA ILE A 10 17.36 -6.90 -3.64
C ILE A 10 17.94 -7.51 -4.93
N ALA A 11 17.93 -8.85 -5.04
CA ALA A 11 18.41 -9.54 -6.23
C ALA A 11 17.56 -9.20 -7.47
N ALA A 12 16.23 -9.11 -7.33
CA ALA A 12 15.34 -8.68 -8.40
C ALA A 12 15.52 -7.19 -8.72
N LEU A 13 15.76 -6.32 -7.73
CA LEU A 13 16.00 -4.89 -7.93
C LEU A 13 17.33 -4.63 -8.65
N ALA A 14 18.32 -5.52 -8.50
CA ALA A 14 19.62 -5.41 -9.17
C ALA A 14 19.56 -5.72 -10.68
N THR A 15 18.55 -6.44 -11.15
CA THR A 15 18.38 -6.82 -12.57
C THR A 15 17.39 -5.94 -13.33
N VAL A 16 16.68 -5.05 -12.62
CA VAL A 16 15.59 -4.23 -13.16
C VAL A 16 16.12 -2.89 -13.68
N PRO A 17 15.70 -2.41 -14.87
CA PRO A 17 16.05 -1.09 -15.38
C PRO A 17 15.77 0.03 -14.36
N THR A 18 16.62 1.07 -14.34
CA THR A 18 16.53 2.16 -13.36
C THR A 18 15.16 2.84 -13.33
N ALA A 19 14.48 2.97 -14.47
CA ALA A 19 13.12 3.52 -14.55
C ALA A 19 12.08 2.65 -13.82
N GLN A 20 12.19 1.33 -13.95
CA GLN A 20 11.29 0.39 -13.26
C GLN A 20 11.59 0.34 -11.75
N LEU A 21 12.86 0.45 -11.36
CA LEU A 21 13.27 0.57 -9.96
C LEU A 21 12.63 1.80 -9.29
N GLN A 22 12.64 2.94 -9.97
CA GLN A 22 11.97 4.17 -9.49
C GLN A 22 10.47 3.95 -9.30
N ALA A 23 9.80 3.27 -10.24
CA ALA A 23 8.38 2.94 -10.14
C ALA A 23 8.07 2.04 -8.93
N VAL A 24 8.90 1.02 -8.66
CA VAL A 24 8.74 0.15 -7.47
C VAL A 24 8.89 0.96 -6.18
N ILE A 25 9.91 1.83 -6.10
CA ILE A 25 10.16 2.64 -4.90
C ILE A 25 9.02 3.65 -4.71
N ALA A 26 8.54 4.28 -5.78
CA ALA A 26 7.41 5.20 -5.73
C ALA A 26 6.12 4.49 -5.28
N ALA A 27 5.81 3.31 -5.82
CA ALA A 27 4.68 2.50 -5.38
C ALA A 27 4.80 2.07 -3.92
N ALA A 28 6.02 1.72 -3.48
CA ALA A 28 6.28 1.37 -2.09
C ALA A 28 6.14 2.55 -1.13
N ALA A 29 6.60 3.74 -1.54
CA ALA A 29 6.42 4.96 -0.76
C ALA A 29 4.94 5.37 -0.71
N SER A 30 4.23 5.34 -1.84
CA SER A 30 2.79 5.64 -1.94
C SER A 30 1.98 4.78 -0.98
N THR A 31 2.15 3.45 -1.03
CA THR A 31 1.49 2.52 -0.11
C THR A 31 1.85 2.75 1.35
N LEU A 32 3.09 3.12 1.66
CA LEU A 32 3.47 3.53 3.01
C LEU A 32 2.71 4.79 3.44
N PHE A 33 2.74 5.87 2.66
CA PHE A 33 2.03 7.12 2.96
C PHE A 33 0.53 6.90 3.17
N GLU A 34 -0.11 6.08 2.34
CA GLU A 34 -1.53 5.76 2.45
C GLU A 34 -1.86 4.92 3.70
N SER A 35 -0.95 4.03 4.10
CA SER A 35 -1.14 3.15 5.26
C SER A 35 -0.92 3.85 6.60
N ILE A 36 -0.07 4.87 6.65
CA ILE A 36 0.38 5.54 7.88
C ILE A 36 -0.78 6.07 8.72
N PRO A 37 -1.80 6.78 8.15
CA PRO A 37 -2.94 7.25 8.93
C PRO A 37 -3.69 6.13 9.65
N PHE A 38 -3.84 4.96 8.99
CA PHE A 38 -4.52 3.80 9.56
C PHE A 38 -3.68 3.13 10.66
N ILE A 39 -2.37 3.01 10.46
CA ILE A 39 -1.43 2.49 11.47
C ILE A 39 -1.45 3.39 12.72
N LEU A 40 -1.41 4.71 12.53
CA LEU A 40 -1.48 5.67 13.62
C LEU A 40 -2.85 5.61 14.32
N ALA A 41 -3.95 5.57 13.57
CA ALA A 41 -5.30 5.44 14.13
C ALA A 41 -5.44 4.18 14.99
N ALA A 42 -4.91 3.03 14.53
CA ALA A 42 -4.91 1.80 15.31
C ALA A 42 -4.07 1.91 16.59
N ALA A 43 -2.89 2.51 16.51
CA ALA A 43 -2.04 2.75 17.67
C ALA A 43 -2.70 3.68 18.71
N PHE A 44 -3.43 4.72 18.26
CA PHE A 44 -4.19 5.60 19.15
C PHE A 44 -5.44 4.93 19.71
N ALA A 45 -6.23 4.23 18.90
CA ALA A 45 -7.45 3.54 19.34
C ALA A 45 -7.17 2.54 20.46
N ARG A 46 -6.05 1.82 20.37
CA ARG A 46 -5.62 0.88 21.42
C ARG A 46 -5.32 1.57 22.75
N ARG A 47 -4.75 2.78 22.71
CA ARG A 47 -4.43 3.57 23.92
C ARG A 47 -5.66 4.23 24.53
N LEU A 48 -6.61 4.67 23.71
CA LEU A 48 -7.80 5.37 24.18
C LEU A 48 -8.81 4.44 24.88
N VAL A 49 -8.97 3.21 24.39
CA VAL A 49 -9.99 2.27 24.91
C VAL A 49 -9.36 0.93 25.26
N PRO A 50 -8.71 0.76 26.43
CA PRO A 50 -7.94 -0.46 26.74
C PRO A 50 -8.79 -1.74 26.75
N ARG A 51 -10.09 -1.66 27.10
CA ARG A 51 -11.00 -2.83 27.10
C ARG A 51 -11.33 -3.36 25.71
N PHE A 52 -11.43 -2.47 24.72
CA PHE A 52 -11.79 -2.81 23.33
C PHE A 52 -10.64 -2.56 22.35
N GLY A 53 -9.47 -2.14 22.84
CA GLY A 53 -8.37 -1.62 22.05
C GLY A 53 -7.84 -2.65 21.07
N ASP A 54 -7.84 -3.94 21.44
CA ASP A 54 -7.40 -5.03 20.58
C ASP A 54 -8.41 -5.31 19.45
N MET A 55 -9.71 -5.12 19.70
CA MET A 55 -10.75 -5.24 18.68
C MET A 55 -10.77 -4.01 17.76
N LEU A 56 -10.64 -2.81 18.32
CA LEU A 56 -10.63 -1.57 17.57
C LEU A 56 -9.36 -1.44 16.72
N SER A 57 -8.19 -1.76 17.26
CA SER A 57 -6.93 -1.76 16.50
C SER A 57 -6.98 -2.74 15.33
N ALA A 58 -7.58 -3.91 15.52
CA ALA A 58 -7.80 -4.86 14.43
C ALA A 58 -8.64 -4.29 13.28
N LEU A 59 -9.74 -3.60 13.61
CA LEU A 59 -10.65 -2.99 12.65
C LEU A 59 -10.04 -1.76 11.96
N THR A 60 -9.22 -0.99 12.67
CA THR A 60 -8.66 0.29 12.19
C THR A 60 -7.28 0.17 11.56
N SER A 61 -6.57 -0.95 11.78
CA SER A 61 -5.25 -1.19 11.20
C SER A 61 -5.30 -1.32 9.67
N CYS A 62 -4.14 -1.26 9.02
CA CYS A 62 -4.00 -1.62 7.61
C CYS A 62 -4.05 -3.15 7.35
N GLY A 63 -4.43 -3.94 8.36
CA GLY A 63 -4.51 -5.40 8.30
C GLY A 63 -3.16 -6.12 8.30
N CYS A 64 -2.07 -5.42 8.64
CA CYS A 64 -0.76 -6.04 8.91
C CYS A 64 -0.63 -6.55 10.35
N ALA A 65 -1.46 -6.04 11.26
CA ALA A 65 -1.31 -6.24 12.70
C ALA A 65 -2.48 -7.04 13.29
N HIS A 66 -2.14 -8.01 14.14
CA HIS A 66 -3.05 -8.83 14.96
C HIS A 66 -4.03 -9.71 14.15
N GLY A 67 -3.74 -11.01 14.07
CA GLY A 67 -4.69 -12.01 13.55
C GLY A 67 -5.04 -11.85 12.07
N PRO A 68 -6.19 -12.40 11.63
CA PRO A 68 -6.63 -12.32 10.24
C PRO A 68 -6.86 -10.87 9.78
N GLY A 69 -5.92 -10.32 9.01
CA GLY A 69 -5.93 -8.91 8.60
C GLY A 69 -7.05 -8.50 7.65
N ALA A 70 -7.81 -9.44 7.08
CA ALA A 70 -8.98 -9.13 6.26
C ALA A 70 -10.18 -8.59 7.06
N ARG A 71 -10.09 -8.59 8.41
CA ARG A 71 -11.06 -7.92 9.30
C ARG A 71 -10.87 -6.40 9.40
N SER A 72 -9.82 -5.84 8.80
CA SER A 72 -9.65 -4.38 8.76
C SER A 72 -10.75 -3.73 7.93
N LEU A 73 -11.34 -2.65 8.45
CA LEU A 73 -12.32 -1.83 7.73
C LEU A 73 -11.72 -1.19 6.49
N ALA A 74 -10.45 -0.77 6.55
CA ALA A 74 -9.75 -0.22 5.39
C ALA A 74 -9.63 -1.29 4.29
N VAL A 75 -9.31 -2.53 4.67
CA VAL A 75 -9.20 -3.66 3.72
C VAL A 75 -10.58 -4.06 3.17
N ALA A 76 -11.62 -4.05 4.00
CA ALA A 76 -12.99 -4.33 3.57
C ALA A 76 -13.54 -3.26 2.64
N ALA A 77 -13.32 -1.97 2.95
CA ALA A 77 -13.69 -0.85 2.08
C ALA A 77 -12.96 -0.96 0.75
N LEU A 78 -11.67 -1.24 0.79
CA LEU A 78 -10.85 -1.39 -0.39
C LEU A 78 -11.29 -2.57 -1.27
N THR A 79 -11.57 -3.72 -0.65
CA THR A 79 -12.12 -4.90 -1.34
C THR A 79 -13.50 -4.61 -1.93
N THR A 80 -14.34 -3.82 -1.23
CA THR A 80 -15.64 -3.39 -1.73
C THR A 80 -15.48 -2.56 -3.00
N LEU A 81 -14.53 -1.62 -3.01
CA LEU A 81 -14.27 -0.75 -4.16
C LEU A 81 -13.66 -1.50 -5.35
N THR A 82 -12.82 -2.52 -5.11
CA THR A 82 -12.11 -3.23 -6.19
C THR A 82 -12.83 -4.48 -6.71
N PHE A 83 -13.51 -5.23 -5.84
CA PHE A 83 -14.14 -6.52 -6.16
C PHE A 83 -15.64 -6.58 -5.84
N GLY A 84 -16.20 -5.51 -5.28
CA GLY A 84 -17.62 -5.43 -4.91
C GLY A 84 -17.92 -5.84 -3.47
N PRO A 85 -19.10 -5.45 -2.96
CA PRO A 85 -19.47 -5.61 -1.55
C PRO A 85 -19.59 -7.07 -1.12
N LEU A 86 -20.07 -7.96 -2.00
CA LEU A 86 -20.25 -9.38 -1.68
C LEU A 86 -18.90 -10.07 -1.37
N VAL A 87 -17.86 -9.77 -2.17
CA VAL A 87 -16.51 -10.30 -1.94
C VAL A 87 -15.93 -9.75 -0.63
N ALA A 88 -16.14 -8.47 -0.37
CA ALA A 88 -15.70 -7.83 0.87
C ALA A 88 -16.37 -8.45 2.10
N ILE A 89 -17.70 -8.63 2.08
CA ILE A 89 -18.46 -9.25 3.16
C ILE A 89 -17.98 -10.68 3.40
N ALA A 90 -17.86 -11.49 2.35
CA ALA A 90 -17.41 -12.88 2.46
C ALA A 90 -15.99 -12.98 3.06
N ARG A 91 -15.07 -12.11 2.65
CA ARG A 91 -13.71 -12.08 3.21
C ARG A 91 -13.66 -11.59 4.65
N PHE A 92 -14.44 -10.57 4.96
CA PHE A 92 -14.53 -10.02 6.30
C PHE A 92 -15.10 -11.07 7.27
N THR A 93 -16.18 -11.76 6.88
CA THR A 93 -16.79 -12.83 7.69
C THR A 93 -15.85 -14.02 7.83
N ALA A 94 -15.20 -14.47 6.76
CA ALA A 94 -14.19 -15.52 6.83
C ALA A 94 -13.04 -15.16 7.78
N ALA A 95 -12.52 -13.93 7.70
CA ALA A 95 -11.49 -13.43 8.60
C ALA A 95 -11.96 -13.39 10.06
N PHE A 96 -13.22 -12.99 10.29
CA PHE A 96 -13.83 -12.95 11.62
C PHE A 96 -14.00 -14.36 12.21
N ILE A 97 -14.46 -15.32 11.41
CA ILE A 97 -14.58 -16.73 11.79
C ILE A 97 -13.21 -17.31 12.12
N SER A 98 -12.22 -17.11 11.24
CA SER A 98 -10.83 -17.53 11.47
C SER A 98 -10.25 -16.92 12.74
N ALA A 99 -10.52 -15.63 13.00
CA ALA A 99 -10.03 -14.95 14.21
C ALA A 99 -10.64 -15.57 15.47
N ARG A 100 -11.92 -15.96 15.42
CA ARG A 100 -12.61 -16.64 16.52
C ARG A 100 -12.12 -18.07 16.72
N ALA A 101 -11.87 -18.81 15.64
CA ALA A 101 -11.33 -20.17 15.68
C ALA A 101 -9.89 -20.21 16.23
N LEU A 102 -9.11 -19.16 15.96
CA LEU A 102 -7.72 -19.02 16.41
C LEU A 102 -7.58 -18.28 17.75
N ARG A 103 -8.68 -18.03 18.46
CA ARG A 103 -8.68 -17.32 19.73
C ARG A 103 -7.78 -18.04 20.74
N GLY A 104 -6.84 -17.30 21.34
CA GLY A 104 -5.83 -17.85 22.28
C GLY A 104 -4.57 -18.42 21.63
N ARG A 105 -4.53 -18.60 20.30
CA ARG A 105 -3.31 -18.98 19.54
C ARG A 105 -2.66 -17.80 18.82
N ILE A 106 -3.40 -16.72 18.62
CA ILE A 106 -2.90 -15.51 17.98
C ILE A 106 -1.96 -14.78 18.93
N CYS A 107 -0.73 -14.58 18.49
CA CYS A 107 0.23 -13.75 19.20
C CYS A 107 -0.12 -12.27 19.08
N ASN A 108 -0.09 -11.53 20.19
CA ASN A 108 -0.19 -10.07 20.16
C ASN A 108 1.03 -9.50 19.45
N ALA A 109 0.80 -8.70 18.41
CA ALA A 109 1.87 -8.06 17.66
C ALA A 109 2.35 -6.80 18.39
N ASP A 110 3.61 -6.41 18.13
CA ASP A 110 4.18 -5.18 18.67
C ASP A 110 3.41 -3.93 18.22
N ASN A 111 3.11 -3.04 19.17
CA ASN A 111 2.33 -1.80 18.96
C ASN A 111 3.13 -0.62 18.41
N SER A 112 4.35 -0.84 17.94
CA SER A 112 5.16 0.25 17.43
C SER A 112 4.70 0.60 16.01
N VAL A 113 4.26 1.83 15.80
CA VAL A 113 3.92 2.41 14.48
C VAL A 113 5.03 2.15 13.45
N LEU A 114 6.29 2.36 13.84
CA LEU A 114 7.45 2.09 12.98
C LEU A 114 7.67 0.58 12.75
N GLY A 115 7.32 -0.26 13.72
CA GLY A 115 7.34 -1.72 13.54
C GLY A 115 6.34 -2.18 12.47
N GLU A 116 5.13 -1.64 12.48
CA GLU A 116 4.13 -1.94 11.45
C GLU A 116 4.56 -1.40 10.07
N ALA A 117 5.01 -0.14 10.00
CA ALA A 117 5.50 0.45 8.75
C ALA A 117 6.71 -0.31 8.17
N THR A 118 7.66 -0.73 9.01
CA THR A 118 8.82 -1.53 8.57
C THR A 118 8.46 -2.95 8.16
N GLN A 119 7.38 -3.52 8.71
CA GLN A 119 6.83 -4.79 8.23
C GLN A 119 6.10 -4.63 6.90
N LEU A 120 5.49 -3.46 6.64
CA LEU A 120 4.79 -3.16 5.40
C LEU A 120 5.74 -2.94 4.22
N LEU A 121 6.88 -2.27 4.45
CA LEU A 121 7.87 -1.95 3.40
C LEU A 121 8.24 -3.14 2.48
N PRO A 122 8.70 -4.31 2.97
CA PRO A 122 9.05 -5.42 2.09
C PRO A 122 7.84 -5.95 1.30
N CYS A 123 6.62 -5.80 1.82
CA CYS A 123 5.39 -6.16 1.10
C CYS A 123 5.17 -5.25 -0.08
N ALA A 124 5.29 -3.95 0.16
CA ALA A 124 5.07 -2.93 -0.83
C ALA A 124 6.08 -3.04 -1.97
N LEU A 125 7.36 -3.27 -1.63
CA LEU A 125 8.40 -3.55 -2.62
C LEU A 125 8.11 -4.84 -3.41
N ALA A 126 7.77 -5.92 -2.72
CA ALA A 126 7.45 -7.19 -3.39
C ALA A 126 6.24 -7.06 -4.33
N ALA A 127 5.20 -6.31 -3.93
CA ALA A 127 4.04 -6.06 -4.77
C ALA A 127 4.41 -5.32 -6.06
N GLY A 128 5.26 -4.28 -5.97
CA GLY A 128 5.77 -3.57 -7.14
C GLY A 128 6.60 -4.46 -8.06
N ILE A 129 7.52 -5.26 -7.50
CA ILE A 129 8.36 -6.20 -8.27
C ILE A 129 7.50 -7.24 -8.99
N VAL A 130 6.54 -7.84 -8.29
CA VAL A 130 5.61 -8.81 -8.87
C VAL A 130 4.82 -8.16 -10.01
N GLY A 131 4.30 -6.95 -9.81
CA GLY A 131 3.53 -6.24 -10.85
C GLY A 131 4.33 -6.11 -12.14
N ILE A 132 5.62 -5.78 -12.04
CA ILE A 132 6.53 -5.71 -13.19
C ILE A 132 6.73 -7.09 -13.81
N ILE A 133 7.13 -8.10 -13.02
CA ILE A 133 7.45 -9.44 -13.50
C ILE A 133 6.24 -10.09 -14.20
N PHE A 134 5.05 -9.97 -13.60
CA PHE A 134 3.82 -10.51 -14.18
C PHE A 134 3.41 -9.78 -15.44
N GLY A 135 3.51 -8.45 -15.46
CA GLY A 135 3.18 -7.63 -16.61
C GLY A 135 4.10 -7.87 -17.81
N SER A 136 5.39 -8.16 -17.58
CA SER A 136 6.39 -8.27 -18.65
C SER A 136 6.72 -9.70 -19.10
N ALA A 137 6.69 -10.70 -18.20
CA ALA A 137 7.31 -12.01 -18.48
C ALA A 137 6.36 -13.22 -18.37
N LEU A 138 5.37 -13.20 -17.47
CA LEU A 138 4.56 -14.39 -17.18
C LEU A 138 3.20 -14.44 -17.88
N HIS A 139 2.59 -13.29 -18.21
CA HIS A 139 1.23 -13.26 -18.76
C HIS A 139 0.96 -14.21 -19.95
N PRO A 140 1.84 -14.36 -20.96
CA PRO A 140 1.53 -15.21 -22.12
C PRO A 140 1.59 -16.72 -21.85
N HIS A 141 2.13 -17.18 -20.72
CA HIS A 141 2.44 -18.60 -20.50
C HIS A 141 1.73 -19.25 -19.31
N VAL A 142 0.95 -18.49 -18.53
CA VAL A 142 0.33 -18.99 -17.31
C VAL A 142 -1.11 -19.44 -17.58
N GLY A 143 -1.30 -20.77 -17.66
CA GLY A 143 -2.64 -21.35 -17.66
C GLY A 143 -3.38 -21.14 -16.33
N ALA A 144 -4.72 -21.23 -16.37
CA ALA A 144 -5.58 -21.06 -15.19
C ALA A 144 -5.14 -21.83 -13.91
N PRO A 145 -4.75 -23.13 -13.97
CA PRO A 145 -4.34 -23.85 -12.76
C PRO A 145 -3.02 -23.31 -12.17
N ALA A 146 -2.06 -22.94 -13.02
CA ALA A 146 -0.82 -22.31 -12.59
C ALA A 146 -1.09 -20.94 -11.96
N GLY A 147 -2.01 -20.16 -12.53
CA GLY A 147 -2.48 -18.90 -11.96
C GLY A 147 -3.04 -19.05 -10.54
N VAL A 148 -3.88 -20.08 -10.31
CA VAL A 148 -4.42 -20.37 -8.96
C VAL A 148 -3.29 -20.68 -7.97
N VAL A 149 -2.35 -21.57 -8.33
CA VAL A 149 -1.23 -21.93 -7.44
C VAL A 149 -0.38 -20.72 -7.09
N ILE A 150 -0.05 -19.89 -8.09
CA ILE A 150 0.74 -18.67 -7.84
C ILE A 150 -0.04 -17.69 -6.97
N GLY A 151 -1.33 -17.47 -7.27
CA GLY A 151 -2.22 -16.62 -6.47
C GLY A 151 -2.30 -17.08 -5.02
N LEU A 152 -2.48 -18.38 -4.77
CA LEU A 152 -2.50 -18.97 -3.42
C LEU A 152 -1.16 -18.72 -2.70
N ALA A 153 -0.04 -19.03 -3.34
CA ALA A 153 1.28 -18.85 -2.75
C ALA A 153 1.52 -17.38 -2.39
N MET A 154 1.24 -16.47 -3.32
CA MET A 154 1.36 -15.04 -3.10
C MET A 154 0.42 -14.53 -2.01
N GLY A 155 -0.81 -15.04 -1.93
CA GLY A 155 -1.78 -14.70 -0.90
C GLY A 155 -1.36 -15.18 0.49
N PHE A 156 -0.76 -16.37 0.57
CA PHE A 156 -0.29 -16.97 1.82
C PHE A 156 0.96 -16.29 2.37
N PHE A 157 1.85 -15.86 1.48
CA PHE A 157 3.03 -15.08 1.84
C PHE A 157 2.76 -13.57 1.83
N ALA A 158 1.54 -13.14 1.50
CA ALA A 158 1.16 -11.75 1.40
C ALA A 158 1.41 -11.06 2.75
N PRO A 159 2.39 -10.15 2.83
CA PRO A 159 2.81 -9.66 4.11
C PRO A 159 1.98 -8.42 4.56
N CYS A 160 0.98 -8.02 3.78
CA CYS A 160 -0.05 -7.07 4.21
C CYS A 160 -1.34 -7.37 3.46
N THR A 161 -2.49 -7.28 4.11
CA THR A 161 -3.77 -7.60 3.46
C THR A 161 -4.26 -6.48 2.55
N LEU A 162 -3.98 -5.22 2.92
CA LEU A 162 -4.26 -4.06 2.07
C LEU A 162 -3.47 -4.14 0.76
N GLY A 163 -2.16 -4.38 0.83
CA GLY A 163 -1.35 -4.59 -0.38
C GLY A 163 -1.71 -5.88 -1.12
N ALA A 164 -2.20 -6.91 -0.43
CA ALA A 164 -2.73 -8.10 -1.10
C ALA A 164 -3.96 -7.81 -1.96
N VAL A 165 -4.88 -6.96 -1.49
CA VAL A 165 -6.04 -6.54 -2.29
C VAL A 165 -5.59 -5.72 -3.50
N ALA A 166 -4.62 -4.82 -3.33
CA ALA A 166 -4.05 -4.06 -4.44
C ALA A 166 -3.36 -4.97 -5.47
N LEU A 167 -2.56 -5.94 -5.01
CA LEU A 167 -1.87 -6.88 -5.89
C LEU A 167 -2.84 -7.83 -6.59
N ALA A 168 -3.90 -8.27 -5.91
CA ALA A 168 -4.96 -9.03 -6.56
C ALA A 168 -5.71 -8.16 -7.58
N ALA A 169 -5.91 -6.86 -7.31
CA ALA A 169 -6.55 -5.95 -8.25
C ALA A 169 -5.70 -5.75 -9.52
N THR A 170 -4.37 -5.80 -9.41
CA THR A 170 -3.49 -5.83 -10.58
C THR A 170 -3.52 -7.18 -11.28
N LEU A 171 -3.45 -8.28 -10.51
CA LEU A 171 -3.51 -9.64 -11.07
C LEU A 171 -4.80 -9.92 -11.82
N ARG A 172 -5.93 -9.27 -11.49
CA ARG A 172 -7.22 -9.51 -12.17
C ARG A 172 -7.17 -9.14 -13.66
N HIS A 173 -6.30 -8.21 -14.04
CA HIS A 173 -6.12 -7.78 -15.43
C HIS A 173 -5.33 -8.80 -16.25
N PHE A 174 -4.49 -9.60 -15.59
CA PHE A 174 -3.62 -10.59 -16.20
C PHE A 174 -4.19 -12.02 -16.10
N SER A 175 -4.73 -12.37 -14.93
CA SER A 175 -5.30 -13.69 -14.66
C SER A 175 -6.29 -13.60 -13.49
N MET A 176 -7.58 -13.62 -13.82
CA MET A 176 -8.67 -13.65 -12.82
C MET A 176 -8.53 -14.81 -11.81
N PRO A 177 -8.13 -16.05 -12.20
CA PRO A 177 -7.96 -17.14 -11.24
C PRO A 177 -6.89 -16.86 -10.16
N ALA A 178 -5.78 -16.22 -10.53
CA ALA A 178 -4.73 -15.87 -9.56
C ALA A 178 -5.20 -14.80 -8.58
N ALA A 179 -5.93 -13.79 -9.08
CA ALA A 179 -6.50 -12.75 -8.23
C ALA A 179 -7.47 -13.34 -7.21
N ILE A 180 -8.42 -14.19 -7.64
CA ILE A 180 -9.39 -14.85 -6.75
C ILE A 180 -8.67 -15.71 -5.71
N ALA A 181 -7.73 -16.56 -6.15
CA ALA A 181 -6.95 -17.42 -5.27
C ALA A 181 -6.16 -16.62 -4.22
N MET A 182 -5.54 -15.51 -4.63
CA MET A 182 -4.82 -14.62 -3.74
C MET A 182 -5.75 -13.97 -2.70
N LEU A 183 -6.91 -13.46 -3.11
CA LEU A 183 -7.90 -12.87 -2.19
C LEU A 183 -8.46 -13.90 -1.20
N ALA A 184 -8.68 -15.14 -1.65
CA ALA A 184 -9.26 -16.19 -0.83
C ALA A 184 -8.40 -16.51 0.41
N VAL A 185 -7.07 -16.45 0.27
CA VAL A 185 -6.14 -16.82 1.33
C VAL A 185 -5.58 -15.61 2.08
N SER A 186 -5.28 -14.52 1.37
CA SER A 186 -4.63 -13.35 1.97
C SER A 186 -5.48 -12.77 3.11
N GLY A 187 -4.87 -12.60 4.27
CA GLY A 187 -5.55 -12.01 5.43
C GLY A 187 -6.60 -12.87 6.12
N VAL A 188 -6.89 -14.06 5.61
CA VAL A 188 -7.75 -15.05 6.25
C VAL A 188 -6.88 -16.11 6.94
N CYS A 189 -5.91 -16.64 6.21
CA CYS A 189 -4.96 -17.67 6.67
C CYS A 189 -3.56 -17.08 6.84
N ASP A 190 -3.42 -16.03 7.65
CA ASP A 190 -2.14 -15.35 7.82
C ASP A 190 -1.21 -16.16 8.74
N LEU A 191 -0.15 -16.76 8.17
CA LEU A 191 0.92 -17.45 8.91
C LEU A 191 1.55 -16.60 10.01
N ARG A 192 1.51 -15.27 9.88
CA ARG A 192 2.05 -14.33 10.87
C ARG A 192 1.30 -14.39 12.18
N SER A 193 0.01 -14.73 12.15
CA SER A 193 -0.78 -14.88 13.36
C SER A 193 -0.24 -15.99 14.28
N PHE A 194 0.50 -16.95 13.72
CA PHE A 194 1.19 -18.03 14.43
C PHE A 194 2.66 -17.73 14.76
N ARG A 195 3.21 -16.64 14.22
CA ARG A 195 4.60 -16.29 14.47
C ARG A 195 4.71 -15.71 15.88
N ARG A 196 5.48 -16.38 16.74
CA ARG A 196 5.79 -15.86 18.08
C ARG A 196 6.40 -14.45 17.94
N PRO A 197 5.91 -13.47 18.70
CA PRO A 197 6.49 -12.15 18.69
C PRO A 197 7.90 -12.31 19.24
N SER A 198 8.89 -11.78 18.52
CA SER A 198 10.25 -11.79 19.06
C SER A 198 10.23 -10.87 20.29
N PRO A 199 10.72 -11.31 21.47
CA PRO A 199 10.77 -10.48 22.67
C PRO A 199 11.72 -9.26 22.56
N ARG A 200 12.29 -9.00 21.37
CA ARG A 200 13.21 -7.90 21.11
C ARG A 200 12.46 -6.60 20.82
N ARG A 201 12.34 -5.80 21.88
CA ARG A 201 12.23 -4.33 21.97
C ARG A 201 11.34 -3.64 20.94
N GLN A 202 10.30 -2.98 21.46
CA GLN A 202 9.55 -1.93 20.77
C GLN A 202 10.50 -1.05 19.94
N LYS A 203 10.23 -0.95 18.65
CA LYS A 203 11.11 -0.27 17.69
C LYS A 203 10.74 1.21 17.61
N HIS A 204 10.98 1.96 18.68
CA HIS A 204 10.91 3.42 18.60
C HIS A 204 12.28 3.99 18.22
N ASP A 205 12.26 5.03 17.38
CA ASP A 205 13.44 5.83 17.07
C ASP A 205 12.96 7.26 16.81
N ALA A 206 13.43 8.21 17.62
CA ALA A 206 13.08 9.62 17.49
C ALA A 206 13.41 10.15 16.09
N PHE A 207 14.56 9.75 15.54
CA PHE A 207 14.97 10.19 14.21
C PHE A 207 14.04 9.65 13.13
N ALA A 208 13.62 8.39 13.22
CA ALA A 208 12.67 7.79 12.28
C ALA A 208 11.31 8.53 12.31
N TYR A 209 10.87 8.96 13.50
CA TYR A 209 9.67 9.78 13.64
C TYR A 209 9.83 11.18 13.06
N VAL A 210 10.97 11.86 13.25
CA VAL A 210 11.26 13.14 12.59
C VAL A 210 11.19 12.99 11.07
N VAL A 211 11.87 11.98 10.52
CA VAL A 211 11.88 11.73 9.07
C VAL A 211 10.47 11.44 8.56
N GLY A 212 9.68 10.64 9.30
CA GLY A 212 8.27 10.40 8.97
C GLY A 212 7.41 11.68 9.03
N ALA A 213 7.61 12.53 10.04
CA ALA A 213 6.89 13.80 10.17
C ALA A 213 7.20 14.74 8.99
N VAL A 214 8.47 14.88 8.65
CA VAL A 214 8.92 15.68 7.50
C VAL A 214 8.32 15.13 6.22
N ALA A 215 8.46 13.83 5.95
CA ALA A 215 7.94 13.19 4.74
C ALA A 215 6.41 13.39 4.58
N CYS A 216 5.63 13.13 5.63
CA CYS A 216 4.18 13.33 5.60
C CYS A 216 3.80 14.81 5.45
N GLY A 217 4.50 15.71 6.15
CA GLY A 217 4.23 17.15 6.10
C GLY A 217 4.55 17.76 4.73
N SER A 218 5.70 17.41 4.14
CA SER A 218 6.08 17.88 2.80
C SER A 218 5.14 17.34 1.73
N LEU A 219 4.74 16.07 1.80
CA LEU A 219 3.78 15.51 0.85
C LEU A 219 2.39 16.14 1.01
N ALA A 220 1.97 16.45 2.24
CA ALA A 220 0.71 17.16 2.50
C ALA A 220 0.76 18.61 1.98
N LEU A 221 1.88 19.32 2.15
CA LEU A 221 2.09 20.64 1.53
C LEU A 221 2.00 20.57 0.00
N ALA A 222 2.53 19.49 -0.60
CA ALA A 222 2.39 19.20 -2.01
C ALA A 222 1.01 18.63 -2.40
N HIS A 223 0.01 18.66 -1.52
CA HIS A 223 -1.37 18.19 -1.76
C HIS A 223 -1.45 16.73 -2.22
N GLY A 224 -0.56 15.87 -1.70
CA GLY A 224 -0.48 14.44 -2.06
C GLY A 224 0.51 14.13 -3.20
N GLY A 225 0.99 15.14 -3.93
CA GLY A 225 1.89 14.95 -5.07
C GLY A 225 1.39 13.92 -6.08
N THR A 226 2.29 13.31 -6.83
CA THR A 226 2.00 12.16 -7.71
C THR A 226 1.88 10.82 -6.95
N LEU A 227 2.07 10.83 -5.64
CA LEU A 227 2.20 9.62 -4.81
C LEU A 227 0.92 9.21 -4.11
N VAL A 228 0.07 10.17 -3.71
CA VAL A 228 -1.09 9.91 -2.86
C VAL A 228 -2.25 10.76 -3.34
N ASN A 229 -3.47 10.23 -3.24
CA ASN A 229 -4.68 10.98 -3.56
C ASN A 229 -4.81 12.26 -2.69
N PRO A 230 -5.13 13.43 -3.29
CA PRO A 230 -5.27 14.71 -2.56
C PRO A 230 -6.24 14.66 -1.38
N ARG A 231 -7.22 13.74 -1.38
CA ARG A 231 -8.15 13.55 -0.27
C ARG A 231 -7.48 13.07 1.02
N PHE A 232 -6.30 12.44 0.92
CA PHE A 232 -5.51 12.04 2.09
C PHE A 232 -4.65 13.17 2.64
N THR A 233 -4.64 14.36 2.04
CA THR A 233 -3.83 15.50 2.52
C THR A 233 -4.09 15.83 3.99
N THR A 234 -5.37 15.83 4.41
CA THR A 234 -5.75 16.06 5.81
C THR A 234 -5.24 14.95 6.72
N ALA A 235 -5.37 13.69 6.30
CA ALA A 235 -4.86 12.54 7.04
C ALA A 235 -3.32 12.56 7.16
N LEU A 236 -2.61 13.02 6.13
CA LEU A 236 -1.16 13.19 6.14
C LEU A 236 -0.70 14.32 7.08
N TRP A 237 -1.42 15.45 7.11
CA TRP A 237 -1.18 16.51 8.10
C TRP A 237 -1.32 16.00 9.53
N LEU A 238 -2.42 15.28 9.82
CA LEU A 238 -2.63 14.66 11.13
C LEU A 238 -1.54 13.63 11.47
N SER A 239 -1.12 12.86 10.47
CA SER A 239 -0.04 11.88 10.63
C SER A 239 1.31 12.55 10.93
N SER A 240 1.60 13.66 10.27
CA SER A 240 2.80 14.48 10.54
C SER A 240 2.78 15.02 11.97
N ALA A 241 1.66 15.60 12.42
CA ALA A 241 1.49 16.07 13.80
C ALA A 241 1.66 14.93 14.83
N ALA A 242 1.08 13.76 14.56
CA ALA A 242 1.24 12.58 15.39
C ALA A 242 2.71 12.12 15.46
N PHE A 243 3.46 12.16 14.35
CA PHE A 243 4.88 11.85 14.36
C PHE A 243 5.72 12.88 15.11
N CYS A 244 5.40 14.17 15.04
CA CYS A 244 6.02 15.19 15.89
C CYS A 244 5.80 14.88 17.38
N PHE A 245 4.58 14.52 17.75
CA PHE A 245 4.27 14.12 19.13
C PHE A 245 5.05 12.87 19.56
N LEU A 246 5.12 11.84 18.70
CA LEU A 246 5.87 10.61 18.98
C LEU A 246 7.39 10.87 19.07
N THR A 247 7.91 11.78 18.25
CA THR A 247 9.30 12.24 18.34
C THR A 247 9.60 12.82 19.71
N TRP A 248 8.75 13.74 20.19
CA TRP A 248 8.90 14.33 21.51
C TRP A 248 8.80 13.29 22.62
N ARG A 249 7.81 12.39 22.53
CA ARG A 249 7.57 11.30 23.51
C ARG A 249 8.76 10.34 23.62
N PHE A 250 9.40 9.99 22.50
CA PHE A 250 10.44 8.96 22.40
C PHE A 250 11.82 9.52 22.07
N ARG A 251 12.09 10.80 22.41
CA ARG A 251 13.33 11.52 22.06
C ARG A 251 14.64 10.84 22.45
N CYS A 252 14.62 9.96 23.45
CA CYS A 252 15.80 9.25 23.94
C CYS A 252 16.01 7.87 23.28
N GLU A 253 15.03 7.37 22.52
CA GLU A 253 15.10 6.04 21.92
C GLU A 253 15.74 6.09 20.54
N ARG A 254 16.62 5.12 20.27
CA ARG A 254 17.36 4.99 19.01
C ARG A 254 17.30 3.54 18.55
N ASN A 255 16.80 3.33 17.34
CA ASN A 255 16.74 2.01 16.73
C ASN A 255 16.88 2.14 15.21
N THR A 256 18.09 1.82 14.73
CA THR A 256 18.44 1.94 13.31
C THR A 256 17.54 1.11 12.39
N ALA A 257 17.04 -0.04 12.85
CA ALA A 257 16.17 -0.90 12.06
C ALA A 257 14.81 -0.25 11.75
N ALA A 258 14.37 0.72 12.58
CA ALA A 258 13.10 1.42 12.41
C ALA A 258 13.14 2.49 11.31
N ARG A 259 14.34 2.87 10.84
CA ARG A 259 14.55 3.99 9.91
C ARG A 259 14.22 3.67 8.46
N TRP A 260 14.23 2.39 8.07
CA TRP A 260 14.07 1.98 6.67
C TRP A 260 12.75 2.47 6.06
N ALA A 261 11.63 2.29 6.76
CA ALA A 261 10.32 2.73 6.25
C ALA A 261 10.23 4.24 6.00
N PRO A 262 10.53 5.14 6.97
CA PRO A 262 10.47 6.58 6.71
C PRO A 262 11.56 7.04 5.71
N LEU A 263 12.73 6.41 5.67
CA LEU A 263 13.72 6.70 4.63
C LEU A 263 13.21 6.35 3.23
N THR A 264 12.51 5.23 3.07
CA THR A 264 11.90 4.88 1.78
C THR A 264 10.76 5.82 1.38
N MET A 265 10.01 6.35 2.36
CA MET A 265 9.00 7.38 2.10
C MET A 265 9.64 8.67 1.56
N VAL A 266 10.73 9.13 2.18
CA VAL A 266 11.49 10.29 1.69
C VAL A 266 12.10 10.01 0.32
N ALA A 267 12.72 8.84 0.12
CA ALA A 267 13.31 8.47 -1.17
C ALA A 267 12.26 8.47 -2.28
N GLY A 268 11.10 7.83 -2.06
CA GLY A 268 10.01 7.84 -3.04
C GLY A 268 9.46 9.24 -3.29
N MET A 269 9.35 10.09 -2.26
CA MET A 269 8.96 11.49 -2.41
C MET A 269 9.95 12.27 -3.29
N LEU A 270 11.26 12.15 -3.04
CA LEU A 270 12.29 12.82 -3.82
C LEU A 270 12.33 12.35 -5.27
N LEU A 271 12.23 11.03 -5.49
CA LEU A 271 12.20 10.45 -6.83
C LEU A 271 10.95 10.89 -7.60
N SER A 272 9.80 10.96 -6.93
CA SER A 272 8.51 11.35 -7.53
C SER A 272 8.37 12.87 -7.73
N HIS A 273 9.30 13.66 -7.19
CA HIS A 273 9.35 15.11 -7.41
C HIS A 273 9.89 15.47 -8.79
N THR A 274 10.57 14.54 -9.47
CA THR A 274 10.83 14.66 -10.90
C THR A 274 9.48 14.53 -11.60
N ALA A 275 8.95 15.64 -12.12
CA ALA A 275 7.74 15.64 -12.92
C ALA A 275 7.92 14.56 -14.00
N PRO A 276 7.03 13.56 -14.10
CA PRO A 276 7.22 12.51 -15.08
C PRO A 276 7.36 13.17 -16.45
N SER A 277 8.43 12.85 -17.17
CA SER A 277 8.53 13.19 -18.59
C SER A 277 7.54 12.29 -19.31
N TYR A 278 6.31 12.76 -19.48
CA TYR A 278 5.23 11.99 -20.07
C TYR A 278 5.49 11.83 -21.58
N ILE A 279 5.94 10.65 -21.99
CA ILE A 279 5.92 10.24 -23.39
C ILE A 279 4.50 9.73 -23.67
N VAL A 280 3.89 10.31 -24.70
CA VAL A 280 2.54 10.01 -25.18
C VAL A 280 2.51 8.60 -25.75
N SER A 281 2.31 7.61 -24.90
CA SER A 281 1.88 6.28 -25.33
C SER A 281 1.17 5.63 -24.16
N GLU A 282 -0.07 5.19 -24.40
CA GLU A 282 -0.93 4.45 -23.45
C GLU A 282 -1.89 5.31 -22.61
N THR A 283 -2.72 6.08 -23.30
CA THR A 283 -4.17 5.95 -23.04
C THR A 283 -4.78 5.34 -24.28
N THR A 284 -5.07 4.05 -24.26
CA THR A 284 -5.94 3.48 -25.27
C THR A 284 -7.34 4.09 -25.12
N LEU A 285 -7.59 5.14 -25.88
CA LEU A 285 -8.90 5.59 -26.38
C LEU A 285 -9.59 4.49 -27.22
N SER A 286 -9.16 3.23 -27.14
CA SER A 286 -9.55 2.13 -28.03
C SER A 286 -11.01 1.68 -27.91
N GLY A 287 -11.82 2.41 -27.15
CA GLY A 287 -13.27 2.20 -27.03
C GLY A 287 -14.09 3.48 -27.09
N ALA A 288 -13.48 4.65 -27.32
CA ALA A 288 -14.22 5.90 -27.52
C ALA A 288 -14.37 6.15 -29.01
N ALA A 289 -15.62 6.24 -29.48
CA ALA A 289 -15.93 6.63 -30.86
C ALA A 289 -15.84 8.16 -31.01
N ALA A 290 -15.63 8.62 -32.25
CA ALA A 290 -15.70 10.05 -32.54
C ALA A 290 -17.08 10.61 -32.17
N GLY A 291 -17.12 11.59 -31.26
CA GLY A 291 -18.36 12.19 -30.75
C GLY A 291 -18.77 11.77 -29.34
N ASP A 292 -18.09 10.79 -28.73
CA ASP A 292 -18.37 10.40 -27.34
C ASP A 292 -17.95 11.49 -26.36
N THR A 293 -18.89 11.90 -25.49
CA THR A 293 -18.60 12.80 -24.37
C THR A 293 -17.94 12.02 -23.24
N ILE A 294 -16.73 12.41 -22.87
CA ILE A 294 -15.99 11.82 -21.75
C ILE A 294 -15.97 12.83 -20.60
N ASP A 295 -16.64 12.52 -19.49
CA ASP A 295 -16.54 13.32 -18.27
C ASP A 295 -15.16 13.12 -17.62
N PHE A 296 -14.37 14.19 -17.58
CA PHE A 296 -13.02 14.19 -17.02
C PHE A 296 -12.99 14.80 -15.62
N HIS A 297 -12.80 13.97 -14.60
CA HIS A 297 -12.53 14.42 -13.23
C HIS A 297 -11.03 14.40 -12.94
N GLY A 298 -10.38 15.55 -12.97
CA GLY A 298 -8.95 15.69 -12.69
C GLY A 298 -8.53 17.10 -12.30
N VAL A 299 -7.23 17.33 -12.22
CA VAL A 299 -6.64 18.64 -11.90
C VAL A 299 -6.07 19.25 -13.17
N LEU A 300 -6.34 20.55 -13.38
CA LEU A 300 -5.70 21.32 -14.45
C LEU A 300 -4.27 21.68 -14.02
N ALA A 301 -3.29 21.05 -14.64
CA ALA A 301 -1.89 21.42 -14.49
C ALA A 301 -1.49 22.38 -15.63
N ARG A 302 -0.89 23.52 -15.28
CA ARG A 302 -0.36 24.51 -16.24
C ARG A 302 1.14 24.61 -16.12
N ARG A 303 1.85 24.56 -17.24
CA ARG A 303 3.30 24.81 -17.32
C ARG A 303 3.58 25.73 -18.50
N GLY A 304 3.81 27.01 -18.22
CA GLY A 304 3.90 28.04 -19.27
C GLY A 304 2.57 28.18 -20.03
N ALA A 305 2.63 28.16 -21.36
CA ALA A 305 1.46 28.25 -22.23
C ALA A 305 0.67 26.93 -22.39
N GLN A 306 1.19 25.82 -21.86
CA GLN A 306 0.55 24.51 -22.00
C GLN A 306 -0.39 24.22 -20.82
N ALA A 307 -1.61 23.78 -21.14
CA ALA A 307 -2.61 23.32 -20.19
C ALA A 307 -2.87 21.81 -20.40
N SER A 308 -2.80 21.05 -19.31
CA SER A 308 -3.08 19.62 -19.31
C SER A 308 -4.06 19.28 -18.20
N LEU A 309 -5.10 18.53 -18.54
CA LEU A 309 -6.00 17.92 -17.58
C LEU A 309 -5.39 16.59 -17.13
N VAL A 310 -5.04 16.49 -15.85
CA VAL A 310 -4.40 15.32 -15.26
C VAL A 310 -5.38 14.64 -14.34
N ARG A 311 -5.74 13.39 -14.65
CA ARG A 311 -6.50 12.55 -13.73
C ARG A 311 -5.52 11.64 -13.02
N TYR A 312 -5.30 11.95 -11.75
CA TYR A 312 -4.66 11.03 -10.83
C TYR A 312 -5.55 9.79 -10.73
N ALA A 313 -5.06 8.67 -11.27
CA ALA A 313 -5.71 7.40 -11.03
C ALA A 313 -5.63 7.14 -9.52
N ILE A 314 -6.79 6.94 -8.90
CA ILE A 314 -6.97 6.83 -7.45
C ILE A 314 -6.10 5.70 -6.92
N THR A 315 -4.96 6.02 -6.32
CA THR A 315 -4.14 5.07 -5.57
C THR A 315 -4.73 4.97 -4.17
N CYS A 316 -5.60 3.98 -3.98
CA CYS A 316 -5.49 3.18 -2.78
C CYS A 316 -5.26 1.69 -3.13
N CYS A 317 -5.21 1.36 -4.44
CA CYS A 317 -5.33 -0.03 -4.88
C CYS A 317 -4.86 -0.43 -6.28
N ARG A 318 -4.12 0.40 -7.03
CA ARG A 318 -3.63 0.00 -8.35
C ARG A 318 -2.11 0.22 -8.45
N ALA A 319 -1.36 -0.87 -8.63
CA ALA A 319 0.05 -0.82 -9.06
C ALA A 319 0.19 -0.62 -10.58
N ASP A 320 -0.93 -0.55 -11.31
CA ASP A 320 -1.08 -0.39 -12.77
C ASP A 320 -1.77 0.94 -13.17
N ALA A 321 -2.00 1.84 -12.20
CA ALA A 321 -2.66 3.11 -12.43
C ALA A 321 -1.72 4.12 -13.11
N GLN A 322 -1.65 4.09 -14.45
CA GLN A 322 -1.03 5.18 -15.20
C GLN A 322 -1.93 6.43 -15.16
N PRO A 323 -1.37 7.63 -14.93
CA PRO A 323 -2.14 8.87 -14.97
C PRO A 323 -2.68 9.12 -16.39
N VAL A 324 -3.97 9.42 -16.49
CA VAL A 324 -4.58 9.83 -17.75
C VAL A 324 -4.33 11.32 -17.91
N VAL A 325 -3.59 11.70 -18.95
CA VAL A 325 -3.29 13.10 -19.27
C VAL A 325 -3.97 13.46 -20.58
N VAL A 326 -4.89 14.44 -20.52
CA VAL A 326 -5.50 15.03 -21.70
C VAL A 326 -4.87 16.40 -21.91
N ARG A 327 -4.13 16.56 -23.01
CA ARG A 327 -3.58 17.86 -23.40
C ARG A 327 -4.68 18.68 -24.06
N LEU A 328 -4.83 19.94 -23.64
CA LEU A 328 -5.74 20.87 -24.29
C LEU A 328 -5.00 21.53 -25.46
N GLU A 329 -5.47 21.34 -26.69
CA GLU A 329 -4.86 21.94 -27.90
C GLU A 329 -5.15 23.44 -28.01
N HIS A 330 -6.21 23.91 -27.38
CA HIS A 330 -6.56 25.32 -27.29
C HIS A 330 -6.60 25.78 -25.82
N PRO A 331 -5.99 26.94 -25.47
CA PRO A 331 -6.18 27.54 -24.16
C PRO A 331 -7.66 27.88 -23.99
N LEU A 332 -8.23 27.45 -22.86
CA LEU A 332 -9.53 27.93 -22.36
C LEU A 332 -9.47 29.42 -22.05
#